data_AF-A0A6M2A1N5-F1
#
_entry.id   AF-A0A6M2A1N5-F1
#
_cell.length_a   1.000
_cell.length_b   1.000
_cell.length_c   1.000
_cell.angle_alpha   90.00
_cell.angle_beta   90.00
_cell.angle_gamma   90.00
#
_symmetry.space_group_name_H-M   'P 1'
#
loop_
_entity.id
_entity.type
_entity.pdbx_description
1 polymer ?
#
loop_
_entity_poly.entity_id
_entity_poly.type
_entity_poly.pdbx_seq_one_letter_code
_entity_poly.pdbx_strand_id
1 'polypeptide(L)' 'MAQNKFENYLYDLGFFLKEKAKDAKKSVETASDSEDVAYQEGYVMAYFEVIDLMKQQAKAFNIAEKDIGLADIDPERDLL' A
#
# COMPACT_ATOMS: atom_id res chain seq x y z
N MET A 1 23.62 -3.52 -19.39
CA MET A 1 22.56 -2.67 -18.83
C MET A 1 21.95 -3.39 -17.63
N ALA A 2 22.57 -3.31 -16.46
CA ALA A 2 21.90 -3.70 -15.23
C ALA A 2 21.01 -2.53 -14.82
N GLN A 3 19.86 -2.38 -15.47
CA GLN A 3 18.81 -1.47 -15.00
C GLN A 3 18.61 -1.75 -13.50
N ASN A 4 18.65 -0.71 -12.65
CA ASN A 4 18.88 -0.85 -11.23
C ASN A 4 17.85 -1.77 -10.55
N LYS A 5 18.21 -3.04 -10.36
CA LYS A 5 17.31 -4.10 -9.88
C LYS A 5 16.64 -3.77 -8.55
N PHE A 6 17.29 -2.95 -7.72
CA PHE A 6 16.75 -2.53 -6.43
C PHE A 6 15.67 -1.46 -6.59
N GLU A 7 15.85 -0.51 -7.50
CA GLU A 7 14.84 0.51 -7.83
C GLU A 7 13.60 -0.16 -8.42
N ASN A 8 13.78 -1.07 -9.39
CA ASN A 8 12.67 -1.81 -9.99
C ASN A 8 11.92 -2.65 -8.94
N TYR A 9 12.66 -3.37 -8.08
CA TYR A 9 12.06 -4.13 -6.99
C TYR A 9 11.25 -3.25 -6.04
N LEU A 10 11.79 -2.08 -5.65
CA LEU A 10 11.12 -1.17 -4.73
C LEU A 10 9.86 -0.57 -5.35
N TYR A 11 9.94 -0.14 -6.62
CA TYR A 11 8.80 0.36 -7.39
C TYR A 11 7.69 -0.69 -7.50
N ASP A 12 8.04 -1.91 -7.93
CA ASP A 12 7.09 -3.00 -8.10
C ASP A 12 6.48 -3.40 -6.77
N LEU A 13 7.28 -3.46 -5.70
CA LEU A 13 6.79 -3.78 -4.35
C LEU A 13 5.74 -2.76 -3.89
N GLY A 14 6.01 -1.46 -4.01
CA GLY A 14 5.05 -0.43 -3.65
C GLY A 14 3.79 -0.49 -4.52
N PHE A 15 3.94 -0.71 -5.82
CA PHE A 15 2.81 -0.94 -6.72
C PHE A 15 1.94 -2.12 -6.26
N PHE A 16 2.54 -3.28 -5.96
CA PHE A 16 1.79 -4.46 -5.53
C PHE A 16 1.15 -4.29 -4.15
N LEU A 17 1.81 -3.63 -3.21
CA LEU A 17 1.24 -3.33 -1.89
C LEU A 17 0.01 -2.43 -2.03
N LYS A 18 0.09 -1.38 -2.85
CA LYS A 18 -1.04 -0.51 -3.16
C LYS A 18 -2.21 -1.28 -3.78
N GLU A 19 -1.96 -2.11 -4.79
CA GLU A 19 -3.05 -2.87 -5.44
C GLU A 19 -3.70 -3.86 -4.46
N LYS A 20 -2.90 -4.53 -3.62
CA LYS A 20 -3.42 -5.39 -2.56
C LYS A 20 -4.23 -4.63 -1.52
N ALA A 21 -3.82 -3.41 -1.17
CA ALA A 21 -4.56 -2.55 -0.24
C ALA A 21 -5.93 -2.16 -0.81
N LYS A 22 -5.99 -1.79 -2.10
CA LYS A 22 -7.25 -1.50 -2.80
C LYS A 22 -8.17 -2.72 -2.86
N ASP A 23 -7.61 -3.89 -3.14
CA ASP A 23 -8.40 -5.12 -3.17
C ASP A 23 -8.89 -5.52 -1.78
N ALA A 24 -8.10 -5.31 -0.72
CA ALA A 24 -8.56 -5.49 0.66
C ALA A 24 -9.73 -4.57 1.00
N LYS A 25 -9.70 -3.29 0.58
CA LYS A 25 -10.81 -2.35 0.81
C LYS A 25 -12.09 -2.82 0.10
N LYS A 26 -12.00 -3.32 -1.13
CA LYS A 26 -13.14 -3.94 -1.83
C LYS A 26 -13.65 -5.18 -1.11
N SER A 27 -12.76 -5.99 -0.53
CA SER A 27 -13.17 -7.18 0.22
C SER A 27 -14.03 -6.81 1.43
N VAL A 28 -13.73 -5.71 2.14
CA VAL A 28 -14.58 -5.18 3.23
C VAL A 28 -16.01 -4.92 2.74
N GLU A 29 -16.16 -4.32 1.55
CA GLU A 29 -17.48 -4.01 0.96
C GLU A 29 -18.29 -5.26 0.60
N THR A 30 -17.62 -6.38 0.34
CA THR A 30 -18.25 -7.65 -0.06
C THR A 30 -18.35 -8.68 1.06
N ALA A 31 -17.78 -8.40 2.23
CA ALA A 31 -17.77 -9.31 3.37
C ALA A 31 -19.19 -9.57 3.88
N SER A 32 -19.46 -10.83 4.24
CA SER A 32 -20.84 -11.31 4.44
C SER A 32 -21.28 -11.42 5.91
N ASP A 33 -20.33 -11.48 6.84
CA ASP A 33 -20.58 -11.55 8.27
C ASP A 33 -19.63 -10.65 9.07
N SER A 34 -19.95 -10.43 10.34
CA SER A 34 -19.20 -9.50 11.20
C SER A 34 -17.76 -9.93 11.49
N GLU A 35 -17.46 -11.23 11.44
CA GLU A 35 -16.11 -11.73 11.71
C GLU A 35 -15.21 -11.54 10.49
N ASP A 36 -15.73 -11.83 9.29
CA ASP A 36 -15.06 -11.54 8.03
C ASP A 36 -14.84 -10.03 7.85
N VAL A 37 -15.85 -9.19 8.13
CA VAL A 37 -15.70 -7.72 8.10
C VAL A 37 -14.54 -7.27 9.00
N ALA A 38 -14.52 -7.71 10.26
CA ALA A 38 -13.46 -7.32 11.20
C ALA A 38 -12.07 -7.78 10.75
N TYR A 39 -11.98 -8.97 10.14
CA TYR A 39 -10.73 -9.46 9.56
C TYR A 39 -10.29 -8.61 8.36
N GLN A 40 -11.19 -8.31 7.42
CA GLN A 40 -10.86 -7.49 6.25
C GLN A 40 -10.46 -6.06 6.66
N GLU A 41 -11.14 -5.46 7.64
CA GLU A 41 -10.78 -4.15 8.19
C GLU A 41 -9.38 -4.15 8.81
N GLY A 42 -9.07 -5.17 9.61
CA GLY A 42 -7.73 -5.35 10.16
C GLY A 42 -6.66 -5.53 9.07
N TYR A 43 -7.01 -6.21 7.99
CA TYR A 43 -6.13 -6.41 6.84
C TYR A 43 -5.88 -5.12 6.05
N VAL A 44 -6.91 -4.27 5.87
CA VAL A 44 -6.76 -2.92 5.32
C VAL A 44 -5.85 -2.07 6.20
N MET A 45 -6.05 -2.12 7.52
CA MET A 45 -5.21 -1.37 8.48
C MET A 45 -3.74 -1.80 8.41
N ALA A 46 -3.46 -3.09 8.21
CA ALA A 46 -2.09 -3.56 8.01
C ALA A 46 -1.44 -2.95 6.76
N TYR A 47 -2.18 -2.79 5.66
CA TYR A 47 -1.67 -2.09 4.48
C TYR A 47 -1.48 -0.60 4.70
N PHE A 48 -2.39 0.04 5.44
CA PHE A 48 -2.24 1.44 5.83
C PHE A 48 -0.88 1.67 6.51
N GLU A 49 -0.59 0.90 7.56
CA GLU A 49 0.66 1.03 8.33
C GLU A 49 1.92 0.84 7.45
N VAL A 50 1.92 -0.16 6.57
CA VAL A 50 3.07 -0.44 5.71
C VAL A 50 3.27 0.66 4.65
N ILE A 51 2.20 1.10 4.00
CA ILE A 51 2.28 2.10 2.93
C ILE A 51 2.65 3.46 3.53
N ASP A 52 2.06 3.83 4.67
CA ASP A 52 2.40 5.06 5.37
C ASP A 52 3.88 5.05 5.81
N LEU A 53 4.35 3.96 6.42
CA LEU A 53 5.77 3.80 6.77
C LEU A 53 6.67 3.95 5.53
N MET A 54 6.34 3.32 4.40
CA MET A 54 7.11 3.44 3.17
C MET A 54 7.19 4.89 2.68
N LYS A 55 6.07 5.65 2.72
CA LYS A 55 6.05 7.07 2.33
C LYS A 55 6.86 7.94 3.29
N GLN A 56 6.75 7.69 4.60
CA GLN A 56 7.56 8.39 5.60
C GLN A 56 9.07 8.17 5.38
N GLN A 57 9.48 6.92 5.12
CA GLN A 57 10.87 6.62 4.79
C GLN A 57 11.28 7.28 3.47
N ALA A 58 10.46 7.22 2.42
CA ALA A 58 10.76 7.89 1.15
C ALA A 58 11.03 9.38 1.33
N LYS A 59 10.18 10.06 2.12
CA LYS A 59 10.37 11.46 2.50
C LYS A 59 11.69 11.69 3.25
N ALA A 60 12.03 10.83 4.22
CA ALA A 60 13.27 10.95 4.98
C ALA A 60 14.53 10.80 4.10
N PHE A 61 14.46 9.99 3.04
CA PHE A 61 15.54 9.78 2.07
C PHE A 61 15.47 10.68 0.84
N ASN A 62 14.54 11.65 0.79
CA ASN A 62 14.26 12.49 -0.38
C ASN A 62 13.97 11.69 -1.67
N ILE A 63 13.30 10.55 -1.55
CA ILE A 63 12.83 9.72 -2.66
C ILE A 63 11.40 10.16 -3.00
N ALA A 64 11.10 10.40 -4.28
CA ALA A 64 9.76 10.77 -4.68
C ALA A 64 8.83 9.54 -4.62
N GLU A 65 7.58 9.73 -4.23
CA GLU A 65 6.62 8.62 -4.11
C GLU A 65 6.38 7.88 -5.43
N LYS A 66 6.53 8.57 -6.57
CA LYS A 66 6.46 7.98 -7.91
C LYS A 66 7.56 6.95 -8.16
N ASP A 67 8.73 7.12 -7.53
CA ASP A 67 9.89 6.27 -7.71
C ASP A 67 9.77 4.97 -6.90
N ILE A 68 8.80 4.91 -5.97
CA ILE A 68 8.47 3.72 -5.17
C ILE A 68 7.05 3.18 -5.47
N GLY A 69 6.40 3.64 -6.54
CA GLY A 69 5.10 3.12 -6.97
C GLY A 69 3.89 3.54 -6.11
N LEU A 70 4.00 4.60 -5.30
CA LEU A 70 2.98 5.02 -4.31
C LEU A 70 2.41 6.44 -4.51
N ALA A 71 2.68 7.10 -5.66
CA ALA A 71 2.25 8.48 -5.90
C ALA A 71 0.72 8.69 -6.01
N ASP A 72 -0.04 7.63 -6.31
CA ASP A 72 -1.47 7.66 -6.60
C ASP A 72 -2.35 7.07 -5.47
N ILE A 73 -1.76 6.83 -4.30
CA ILE A 73 -2.49 6.39 -3.10
C ILE A 73 -2.18 7.33 -1.95
N ASP A 74 -3.20 7.74 -1.23
CA ASP A 74 -3.13 8.46 0.04
C ASP A 74 -3.63 7.51 1.13
N PRO A 75 -2.77 6.99 2.02
CA PRO A 75 -3.17 5.98 3.00
C PRO A 75 -4.31 6.44 3.91
N GLU A 76 -4.29 7.70 4.36
CA GLU A 76 -5.32 8.23 5.25
C GLU A 76 -6.66 8.33 4.53
N ARG A 77 -6.68 8.86 3.29
CA ARG A 77 -7.92 9.03 2.54
C ARG A 77 -8.46 7.71 1.96
N ASP A 78 -7.57 6.86 1.48
CA ASP A 78 -7.95 5.71 0.65
C ASP A 78 -8.10 4.41 1.46
N LEU A 79 -7.52 4.31 2.67
CA LEU A 79 -7.52 3.09 3.48
C LEU A 79 -8.27 3.22 4.82
N LEU A 80 -8.36 4.42 5.41
CA LEU A 80 -9.20 4.68 6.58
C LEU A 80 -10.60 5.10 6.14
#